data_AF-F9RK59-F1
#
_entry.id   AF-F9RK59-F1
#
_cell.length_a   1.000
_cell.length_b   1.000
_cell.length_c   1.000
_cell.angle_alpha   90.00
_cell.angle_beta   90.00
_cell.angle_gamma   90.00
#
_symmetry.space_group_name_H-M   'P 1'
#
loop_
_entity.id
_entity.type
_entity.pdbx_description
1 polymer ?
#
loop_
_entity_poly.entity_id
_entity_poly.type
_entity_poly.pdbx_seq_one_letter_code
_entity_poly.pdbx_strand_id
1 'polypeptide(L)'
;MGCAAQPITIPNTTDAWQDYGRQQAIKGHLSQSEQKLAELDQSGAFTDELYNAYQVGYAAGKEKYCSQSAYMLARLDKPYLGICDDVDPFFRSDYENARRESW
;
A
#
# COMPACT_ATOMS: atom_id res chain seq x y z
N MET A 1 1.40 20.81 -18.72
CA MET A 1 2.64 20.07 -18.42
C MET A 1 2.21 18.77 -17.76
N GLY A 2 2.25 17.66 -18.50
CA GLY A 2 1.86 16.35 -17.99
C GLY A 2 2.99 15.78 -17.15
N CYS A 3 2.70 15.35 -15.92
CA CYS A 3 3.59 14.45 -15.20
C CYS A 3 3.56 13.12 -15.94
N ALA A 4 4.51 12.90 -16.84
CA ALA A 4 4.80 11.56 -17.31
C ALA A 4 5.32 10.79 -16.09
N ALA A 5 4.50 9.90 -15.53
CA ALA A 5 4.95 8.96 -14.52
C ALA A 5 6.11 8.17 -15.14
N GLN A 6 7.32 8.34 -14.61
CA GLN A 6 8.42 7.50 -15.01
C GLN A 6 8.03 6.05 -14.71
N PRO A 7 8.24 5.11 -15.65
CA PRO A 7 7.98 3.70 -15.37
C PRO A 7 8.80 3.30 -14.13
N ILE A 8 8.11 2.81 -13.11
CA ILE A 8 8.76 2.30 -11.91
C ILE A 8 9.42 0.98 -12.32
N THR A 9 10.74 0.95 -12.37
CA THR A 9 11.51 -0.29 -12.55
C THR A 9 11.85 -0.86 -11.18
N ILE A 10 11.20 -1.97 -10.82
CA ILE A 10 11.50 -2.73 -9.60
C ILE A 10 12.47 -3.85 -10.01
N PRO A 11 13.66 -3.96 -9.40
CA PRO A 11 14.54 -5.09 -9.64
C PRO A 11 13.85 -6.42 -9.29
N ASN A 12 14.03 -7.45 -10.12
CA ASN A 12 13.54 -8.81 -9.84
C ASN A 12 14.35 -9.53 -8.75
N THR A 13 14.31 -8.96 -7.55
CA THR A 13 14.90 -9.49 -6.33
C THR A 13 13.84 -9.48 -5.23
N THR A 14 13.87 -10.49 -4.37
CA THR A 14 12.93 -10.61 -3.24
C THR A 14 12.93 -9.37 -2.36
N ASP A 15 14.10 -8.84 -2.01
CA ASP A 15 14.24 -7.63 -1.19
C ASP A 15 13.56 -6.42 -1.81
N ALA A 16 13.70 -6.20 -3.12
CA ALA A 16 13.09 -5.06 -3.81
C ALA A 16 11.55 -5.15 -3.84
N TRP A 17 11.02 -6.35 -4.09
CA TRP A 17 9.58 -6.58 -4.10
C TRP A 17 8.97 -6.52 -2.70
N GLN A 18 9.67 -7.02 -1.69
CA GLN A 18 9.30 -6.87 -0.29
C GLN A 18 9.29 -5.38 0.13
N ASP A 19 10.32 -4.62 -0.25
CA ASP A 19 10.36 -3.19 0.04
C ASP A 19 9.21 -2.45 -0.67
N TYR A 20 8.97 -2.77 -1.95
CA TYR A 20 7.87 -2.18 -2.71
C TYR A 20 6.51 -2.44 -2.05
N GLY A 21 6.21 -3.69 -1.68
CA GLY A 21 4.95 -4.05 -1.00
C GLY A 21 4.78 -3.27 0.31
N ARG A 22 5.85 -3.21 1.11
CA ARG A 22 5.89 -2.44 2.36
C ARG A 22 5.60 -0.95 2.14
N GLN A 23 6.22 -0.36 1.12
CA GLN A 23 6.00 1.05 0.77
C GLN A 23 4.58 1.33 0.29
N GLN A 24 3.97 0.43 -0.50
CA GLN A 24 2.57 0.59 -0.93
C GLN A 24 1.65 0.60 0.29
N ALA A 25 1.81 -0.34 1.22
CA ALA A 25 0.98 -0.43 2.40
C ALA A 25 1.14 0.76 3.35
N ILE A 26 2.37 1.25 3.58
CA ILE A 26 2.62 2.45 4.42
C ILE A 26 2.05 3.73 3.79
N LYS A 27 1.82 3.73 2.47
CA LYS A 27 1.09 4.79 1.76
C LYS A 27 -0.43 4.61 1.81
N GLY A 28 -0.95 3.64 2.55
CA GLY A 28 -2.39 3.38 2.67
C GLY A 28 -3.03 2.77 1.41
N HIS A 29 -2.22 2.26 0.48
CA HIS A 29 -2.69 1.64 -0.75
C HIS A 29 -3.13 0.19 -0.52
N LEU A 30 -4.10 -0.27 -1.30
CA LEU A 30 -4.50 -1.67 -1.33
C LEU A 30 -3.44 -2.56 -1.98
N SER A 31 -3.44 -3.83 -1.59
CA SER A 31 -2.63 -4.87 -2.20
C SER A 31 -2.99 -4.97 -3.68
N GLN A 32 -1.97 -5.09 -4.52
CA GLN A 32 -2.16 -5.32 -5.95
C GLN A 32 -2.23 -6.82 -6.21
N SER A 33 -2.97 -7.21 -7.26
CA SER A 33 -2.98 -8.58 -7.72
C SER A 33 -1.65 -8.95 -8.37
N GLU A 34 -1.31 -10.24 -8.36
CA GLU A 34 -0.17 -10.79 -9.08
C GLU A 34 -0.12 -10.34 -10.54
N GLN A 35 -1.25 -10.41 -11.26
CA GLN A 35 -1.35 -9.94 -12.64
C GLN A 35 -0.94 -8.46 -12.78
N LYS A 36 -1.35 -7.60 -11.83
CA LYS A 36 -1.04 -6.17 -11.90
C LYS A 36 0.44 -5.89 -11.59
N LEU A 37 1.03 -6.67 -10.70
CA LEU A 37 2.45 -6.58 -10.36
C LEU A 37 3.32 -7.09 -11.50
N ALA A 38 2.88 -8.15 -12.21
CA ALA A 38 3.55 -8.66 -13.39
C ALA A 38 3.61 -7.62 -14.54
N GLU A 39 2.62 -6.73 -14.65
CA GLU A 39 2.66 -5.61 -15.61
C GLU A 39 3.72 -4.54 -15.27
N LEU A 40 4.16 -4.47 -14.01
CA LEU A 40 5.21 -3.56 -13.55
C LEU A 40 6.61 -4.13 -13.77
N ASP A 41 6.73 -5.44 -13.99
CA ASP A 41 8.00 -6.07 -14.29
C ASP A 41 8.43 -5.72 -15.73
N GLN A 42 9.50 -4.94 -15.83
CA GLN A 42 10.15 -4.58 -17.08
C GLN A 42 11.53 -5.23 -17.21
N SER A 43 11.94 -6.06 -16.24
CA SER A 43 13.31 -6.53 -16.04
C SER A 43 13.49 -8.05 -16.13
N GLY A 44 12.40 -8.83 -16.12
CA GLY A 44 12.45 -10.29 -16.27
C GLY A 44 11.06 -10.93 -16.22
N ALA A 45 10.97 -12.17 -15.72
CA ALA A 45 9.71 -12.84 -15.45
C ALA A 45 9.31 -12.64 -13.99
N PHE A 46 8.13 -12.07 -13.76
CA PHE A 46 7.53 -11.99 -12.42
C PHE A 46 7.12 -13.40 -11.98
N THR A 47 7.69 -13.87 -10.87
CA THR A 47 7.48 -15.24 -10.36
C THR A 47 6.68 -15.25 -9.08
N ASP A 48 6.12 -16.42 -8.74
CA ASP A 48 5.44 -16.67 -7.47
C ASP A 48 6.30 -16.28 -6.25
N GLU A 49 7.63 -16.45 -6.34
CA GLU A 49 8.58 -16.05 -5.28
C GLU A 49 8.59 -14.52 -5.09
N LEU A 50 8.59 -13.76 -6.18
CA LEU A 50 8.54 -12.29 -6.12
C LEU A 50 7.18 -11.79 -5.65
N TYR A 51 6.10 -12.47 -6.05
CA TYR A 51 4.77 -12.19 -5.52
C TYR A 51 4.69 -12.47 -4.02
N ASN A 52 5.23 -13.59 -3.53
CA ASN A 52 5.28 -13.89 -2.10
C ASN A 52 6.08 -12.82 -1.33
N ALA A 53 7.25 -12.43 -1.84
CA ALA A 53 8.07 -11.38 -1.24
C ALA A 53 7.30 -10.05 -1.14
N TYR A 54 6.58 -9.67 -2.21
CA TYR A 54 5.67 -8.52 -2.19
C TYR A 54 4.61 -8.63 -1.09
N GLN A 55 3.93 -9.79 -0.98
CA GLN A 55 2.88 -10.02 0.01
C GLN A 55 3.42 -9.94 1.44
N VAL A 56 4.60 -10.49 1.71
CA VAL A 56 5.29 -10.40 3.01
C VAL A 56 5.58 -8.95 3.36
N GLY A 57 6.12 -8.18 2.42
CA GLY A 57 6.39 -6.77 2.60
C GLY A 57 5.13 -5.96 2.85
N TYR A 58 4.09 -6.21 2.05
CA TYR A 58 2.78 -5.56 2.16
C TYR A 58 2.14 -5.82 3.52
N ALA A 59 2.16 -7.08 4.00
CA ALA A 59 1.62 -7.43 5.31
C ALA A 59 2.32 -6.66 6.45
N ALA A 60 3.65 -6.60 6.44
CA ALA A 60 4.41 -5.84 7.43
C ALA A 60 4.14 -4.32 7.35
N GLY A 61 4.02 -3.77 6.14
CA GLY A 61 3.65 -2.37 5.95
C GLY A 61 2.22 -2.06 6.37
N LYS A 62 1.29 -3.00 6.18
CA LYS A 62 -0.12 -2.91 6.57
C LYS A 62 -0.26 -2.91 8.08
N GLU A 63 0.41 -3.82 8.78
CA GLU A 63 0.45 -3.83 10.24
C GLU A 63 0.91 -2.46 10.77
N LYS A 64 2.00 -1.93 10.22
CA LYS A 64 2.49 -0.60 10.59
C LYS A 64 1.47 0.49 10.27
N TYR A 65 0.86 0.47 9.09
CA TYR A 65 -0.10 1.50 8.68
C TYR A 65 -1.33 1.50 9.61
N CYS A 66 -1.90 0.32 9.85
CA CYS A 66 -3.11 0.13 10.66
C CYS A 66 -2.88 0.27 12.17
N SER A 67 -1.62 0.25 12.64
CA SER A 67 -1.29 0.62 14.02
C SER A 67 -1.39 2.13 14.29
N GLN A 68 -1.51 2.96 13.25
CA GLN A 68 -1.69 4.40 13.40
C GLN A 68 -3.14 4.75 13.70
N SER A 69 -3.37 5.91 14.33
CA SER A 69 -4.71 6.42 14.57
C SER A 69 -5.39 6.83 13.26
N ALA A 70 -6.53 6.20 12.94
CA ALA A 70 -7.41 6.56 11.83
C ALA A 70 -7.76 8.07 11.83
N TYR A 71 -8.03 8.62 13.02
CA TYR A 71 -8.27 10.05 13.22
C TYR A 71 -7.09 10.91 12.77
N MET A 72 -5.88 10.59 13.23
CA MET A 72 -4.69 11.36 12.87
C MET A 72 -4.36 11.24 11.39
N LEU A 73 -4.55 10.07 10.79
CA LEU A 73 -4.38 9.88 9.35
C LEU A 73 -5.30 10.82 8.57
N ALA A 74 -6.58 10.90 8.93
CA ALA A 74 -7.54 11.81 8.32
C ALA A 74 -7.16 13.28 8.49
N ARG A 75 -6.77 13.70 9.70
CA ARG A 75 -6.38 15.10 9.98
C ARG A 75 -5.10 15.54 9.28
N LEU A 76 -4.21 14.59 8.97
CA LEU A 76 -2.98 14.82 8.22
C LEU A 76 -3.15 14.59 6.71
N ASP A 77 -4.39 14.41 6.23
CA ASP A 77 -4.75 14.13 4.84
C ASP A 77 -3.95 12.94 4.25
N LYS A 78 -3.68 11.93 5.08
CA LYS A 78 -3.03 10.69 4.65
C LYS A 78 -4.07 9.79 3.97
N PRO A 79 -3.79 9.27 2.76
CA PRO A 79 -4.77 8.51 1.99
C PRO A 79 -5.15 7.20 2.70
N TYR A 80 -6.45 6.92 2.79
CA TYR A 80 -7.00 5.65 3.27
C TYR A 80 -7.87 5.00 2.19
N LEU A 81 -7.41 3.88 1.65
CA LEU A 81 -8.13 3.13 0.60
C LEU A 81 -8.83 1.86 1.12
N GLY A 82 -9.01 1.73 2.44
CA GLY A 82 -9.61 0.54 3.05
C GLY A 82 -8.61 -0.54 3.45
N ILE A 83 -7.31 -0.23 3.47
CA ILE A 83 -6.23 -1.17 3.80
C ILE A 83 -6.40 -1.85 5.18
N CYS A 84 -7.15 -1.24 6.11
CA CYS A 84 -7.37 -1.72 7.47
C CYS A 84 -8.78 -2.26 7.73
N ASP A 85 -9.65 -2.34 6.72
CA ASP A 85 -11.07 -2.72 6.92
C ASP A 85 -11.24 -4.15 7.47
N ASP A 86 -10.31 -5.05 7.14
CA ASP A 86 -10.25 -6.43 7.63
C ASP A 86 -9.45 -6.58 8.93
N VAL A 87 -8.75 -5.52 9.37
CA VAL A 87 -7.97 -5.50 10.62
C VAL A 87 -8.81 -4.91 11.75
N ASP A 88 -9.46 -3.79 11.48
CA ASP A 88 -10.35 -3.10 12.42
C ASP A 88 -11.58 -2.59 11.65
N PRO A 89 -12.78 -3.14 11.93
CA PRO A 89 -14.01 -2.79 11.23
C PRO A 89 -14.44 -1.33 11.46
N PHE A 90 -13.91 -0.64 12.48
CA PHE A 90 -14.22 0.76 12.78
C PHE A 90 -13.24 1.76 12.16
N PHE A 91 -12.10 1.30 11.63
CA PHE A 91 -11.03 2.17 11.14
C PHE A 91 -11.54 3.15 10.06
N ARG A 92 -12.38 2.64 9.14
CA ARG A 92 -13.00 3.44 8.09
C ARG A 92 -13.92 4.51 8.65
N SER A 93 -14.83 4.14 9.56
CA SER A 93 -15.77 5.11 10.15
C SER A 93 -15.03 6.19 10.92
N ASP A 94 -13.99 5.83 11.67
CA ASP A 94 -13.19 6.77 12.45
C ASP A 94 -12.42 7.75 11.54
N TYR A 95 -11.81 7.24 10.47
CA TYR A 95 -11.14 8.07 9.46
C TYR A 95 -12.13 9.04 8.80
N GLU A 96 -13.30 8.56 8.36
CA GLU A 96 -14.30 9.39 7.69
C GLU A 96 -14.94 10.43 8.63
N ASN A 97 -15.21 10.06 9.89
CA ASN A 97 -15.70 10.98 10.91
C ASN A 97 -14.71 12.12 11.14
N ALA A 98 -13.42 11.79 11.32
CA ALA A 98 -12.36 12.77 11.54
C ALA A 98 -12.17 13.75 10.36
N ARG A 99 -12.47 13.31 9.12
CA ARG A 99 -12.45 14.20 7.94
C ARG A 99 -13.65 15.15 7.89
N ARG A 100 -14.80 14.75 8.42
CA ARG A 100 -16.04 15.56 8.43
C ARG A 100 -16.07 16.60 9.54
N GLU A 101 -15.31 16.39 10.61
CA GLU A 101 -15.13 17.36 11.69
C GLU A 101 -14.31 18.56 11.20
N SER A 102 -14.99 19.50 10.54
CA SER A 102 -14.48 20.82 10.21
C SER A 102 -14.57 21.72 11.45
N TRP A 103 -13.44 22.30 11.88
CA TRP A 103 -13.40 23.38 12.88
C TRP A 103 -13.39 24.74 12.17
#